data_AF-A0A954N6G3-F1
#
_entry.id   AF-A0A954N6G3-F1
#
_cell.length_a   1.000
_cell.length_b   1.000
_cell.length_c   1.000
_cell.angle_alpha   90.00
_cell.angle_beta   90.00
_cell.angle_gamma   90.00
#
_symmetry.space_group_name_H-M   'P 1'
#
loop_
_entity.id
_entity.type
_entity.pdbx_description
1 polymer ?
#
loop_
_entity_poly.entity_id
_entity_poly.type
_entity_poly.pdbx_seq_one_letter_code
_entity_poly.pdbx_strand_id
1 'polypeptide(L)'
;METVIRKVDEIDGADRQAIERLVGHQLQPDQQLVIQVIDKDRLKELESAEDARGLPAWCNVYEGLSEQDLSKVEETILSRANLNRPVE
;
A
#
# COMPACT_ATOMS: atom_id res chain seq x y z
N MET A 1 -7.06 13.71 -15.01
CA MET A 1 -7.47 12.56 -14.17
C MET A 1 -8.87 12.23 -14.61
N GLU A 2 -8.99 11.16 -15.39
CA GLU A 2 -10.27 10.66 -15.81
C GLU A 2 -10.58 9.45 -14.95
N THR A 3 -11.76 9.42 -14.32
CA THR A 3 -12.20 8.31 -13.49
C THR A 3 -13.47 7.74 -14.09
N VAL A 4 -13.40 6.49 -14.52
CA VAL A 4 -14.55 5.76 -15.02
C VAL A 4 -15.02 4.83 -13.91
N ILE A 5 -16.26 5.05 -13.48
CA ILE A 5 -16.90 4.25 -12.43
C ILE A 5 -18.04 3.48 -13.09
N ARG A 6 -18.00 2.15 -13.02
CA ARG A 6 -19.09 1.28 -13.50
C ARG A 6 -19.38 0.18 -12.51
N LYS A 7 -20.65 -0.19 -12.39
CA LYS A 7 -21.04 -1.40 -11.66
C LYS A 7 -20.72 -2.62 -12.52
N VAL A 8 -20.25 -3.70 -11.92
CA VAL A 8 -19.88 -4.91 -12.65
C VAL A 8 -21.07 -5.53 -13.39
N ASP A 9 -22.29 -5.40 -12.85
CA ASP A 9 -23.54 -5.87 -13.48
C ASP A 9 -23.95 -5.07 -14.74
N GLU A 10 -23.40 -3.87 -14.92
CA GLU A 10 -23.68 -2.99 -16.07
C GLU A 10 -22.61 -3.09 -17.17
N ILE A 11 -21.62 -3.96 -17.02
CA ILE A 11 -20.54 -4.19 -17.99
C ILE A 11 -20.94 -5.34 -18.90
N ASP A 12 -20.78 -5.16 -20.21
CA ASP A 12 -21.01 -6.22 -21.17
C ASP A 12 -20.12 -7.44 -20.90
N GLY A 13 -20.60 -8.64 -21.22
CA GLY A 13 -19.90 -9.88 -20.92
C GLY A 13 -18.49 -9.95 -21.55
N ALA A 14 -18.30 -9.40 -22.75
CA ALA A 14 -16.98 -9.37 -23.40
C ALA A 14 -16.01 -8.43 -22.69
N ASP A 15 -16.50 -7.23 -22.33
CA ASP A 15 -15.70 -6.22 -21.60
C ASP A 15 -15.36 -6.71 -20.19
N ARG A 16 -16.31 -7.35 -19.50
CA ARG A 16 -16.09 -7.93 -18.17
C ARG A 16 -15.00 -8.98 -18.21
N GLN A 17 -15.00 -9.89 -19.17
CA GLN A 17 -13.94 -10.90 -19.30
C GLN A 17 -12.56 -10.27 -19.56
N ALA A 18 -12.49 -9.19 -20.34
CA ALA A 18 -11.24 -8.48 -20.58
C ALA A 18 -10.70 -7.85 -19.28
N ILE A 19 -11.58 -7.25 -18.48
CA ILE A 19 -11.21 -6.67 -17.18
C ILE A 19 -10.82 -7.77 -16.19
N GLU A 20 -11.54 -8.88 -16.13
CA GLU A 20 -11.21 -10.03 -15.27
C GLU A 20 -9.81 -10.59 -15.59
N ARG A 21 -9.42 -10.61 -16.87
CA ARG A 21 -8.05 -10.96 -17.28
C ARG A 21 -7.01 -9.92 -16.87
N LEU A 22 -7.37 -8.64 -16.90
CA LEU A 22 -6.47 -7.55 -16.47
C LEU A 22 -6.25 -7.58 -14.95
N VAL A 23 -7.30 -7.80 -14.18
CA VAL A 23 -7.27 -7.82 -12.71
C VAL A 23 -6.77 -9.17 -12.17
N GLY A 24 -6.90 -10.25 -12.95
CA GLY A 24 -6.40 -11.58 -12.61
C GLY A 24 -7.36 -12.43 -11.76
N HIS A 25 -8.60 -11.97 -11.57
CA HIS A 25 -9.65 -12.73 -10.90
C HIS A 25 -11.03 -12.38 -11.47
N GLN A 26 -12.01 -13.25 -11.21
CA GLN A 26 -13.39 -13.03 -11.61
C GLN A 26 -14.01 -11.90 -10.78
N LEU A 27 -14.77 -11.02 -11.42
CA LEU A 27 -15.49 -9.94 -10.76
C LEU A 27 -16.86 -10.46 -10.30
N GLN A 28 -17.32 -10.02 -9.14
CA GLN A 28 -18.65 -10.37 -8.61
C GLN A 28 -19.67 -9.28 -9.00
N PRO A 29 -20.95 -9.63 -9.20
CA PRO A 29 -21.97 -8.68 -9.67
C PRO A 29 -22.27 -7.55 -8.66
N ASP A 30 -21.98 -7.77 -7.38
CA ASP A 30 -22.11 -6.77 -6.30
C ASP A 30 -20.89 -5.83 -6.19
N GLN A 31 -19.87 -6.02 -7.04
CA GLN A 31 -18.67 -5.19 -7.03
C GLN A 31 -18.80 -3.95 -7.92
N GLN A 32 -18.01 -2.93 -7.59
CA GLN A 32 -17.88 -1.70 -8.34
C GLN A 32 -16.48 -1.62 -8.93
N LEU A 33 -16.40 -1.35 -10.23
CA LEU A 33 -15.15 -1.15 -10.94
C LEU A 33 -14.85 0.35 -11.03
N VAL A 34 -13.67 0.72 -10.55
CA VAL A 34 -13.14 2.10 -10.62
C VAL A 34 -11.85 2.06 -11.41
N ILE A 35 -11.86 2.60 -12.62
CA ILE A 35 -10.67 2.72 -13.47
C ILE A 35 -10.24 4.18 -13.45
N GLN A 36 -9.00 4.43 -13.01
CA GLN A 36 -8.39 5.75 -13.04
C GLN A 36 -7.32 5.80 -14.11
N VAL A 37 -7.45 6.75 -15.03
CA VAL A 37 -6.41 7.07 -16.00
C VAL A 37 -5.67 8.31 -15.51
N ILE A 38 -4.40 8.10 -15.16
CA ILE A 38 -3.50 9.13 -14.64
C ILE A 38 -2.42 9.39 -15.68
N ASP A 39 -2.08 10.66 -15.87
CA ASP A 39 -0.94 11.05 -16.68
C ASP A 39 0.35 10.59 -15.96
N LYS A 40 1.25 9.93 -16.69
CA LYS A 40 2.48 9.36 -16.13
C LYS A 40 3.34 10.42 -15.44
N ASP A 41 3.34 11.65 -15.95
CA ASP A 41 4.11 12.74 -15.36
C ASP A 41 3.44 13.29 -14.08
N ARG A 42 2.11 13.18 -13.97
CA ARG A 42 1.35 13.53 -12.75
C ARG A 42 1.35 12.42 -11.69
N LEU A 43 1.62 11.17 -12.07
CA LEU A 43 1.77 10.06 -11.12
C LEU A 43 2.92 10.35 -10.14
N LYS A 44 4.05 10.86 -10.64
CA LYS A 44 5.20 11.24 -9.81
C LYS A 44 4.85 12.33 -8.79
N GLU A 45 3.99 13.28 -9.16
CA GLU A 45 3.53 14.34 -8.26
C GLU A 45 2.57 13.78 -7.19
N LEU A 46 1.74 12.79 -7.54
CA LEU A 46 0.84 12.10 -6.61
C LEU A 46 1.58 11.17 -5.63
N GLU A 47 2.54 10.39 -6.12
CA GLU A 47 3.40 9.54 -5.27
C GLU A 47 4.19 10.41 -4.28
N SER A 48 4.74 11.53 -4.75
CA SER A 48 5.41 12.51 -3.89
C SER A 48 4.46 13.18 -2.89
N ALA A 49 3.16 13.31 -3.21
CA ALA A 49 2.14 13.85 -2.33
C ALA A 49 1.59 12.83 -1.32
N GLU A 50 1.69 11.53 -1.61
CA GLU A 50 1.42 10.46 -0.64
C GLU A 50 2.57 10.31 0.37
N ASP A 51 3.83 10.45 -0.07
CA ASP A 51 4.97 10.56 0.85
C ASP A 51 4.95 11.85 1.70
N ALA A 52 4.34 12.93 1.18
CA ALA A 52 4.14 14.18 1.91
C ALA A 52 3.01 14.13 2.95
N ARG A 53 2.11 13.13 2.89
CA ARG A 53 1.21 12.79 3.99
C ARG A 53 2.01 12.00 5.00
N GLY A 54 2.87 12.70 5.74
CA GLY A 54 3.74 12.14 6.76
C GLY A 54 3.03 11.04 7.56
N LEU A 55 3.77 9.96 7.83
CA LEU A 55 3.23 8.75 8.45
C LEU A 55 2.30 9.13 9.61
N PRO A 56 1.09 8.55 9.69
CA PRO A 56 0.17 8.82 10.77
C PRO A 56 0.85 8.70 12.13
N ALA A 57 0.40 9.48 13.13
CA ALA A 57 1.03 9.48 14.46
C ALA A 57 1.16 8.07 15.08
N TRP A 58 0.21 7.16 14.78
CA TRP A 58 0.27 5.76 15.24
C TRP A 58 1.46 4.96 14.67
N CYS A 59 2.09 5.41 13.58
CA CYS A 59 3.31 4.80 13.04
C CYS A 59 4.56 5.15 13.85
N ASN A 60 4.48 6.14 14.75
CA ASN A 60 5.55 6.41 15.70
C ASN A 60 5.47 5.42 16.88
N VAL A 61 5.79 4.16 16.61
CA VAL A 61 5.68 3.05 17.58
C VAL A 61 6.57 3.20 18.80
N TYR A 62 7.54 4.11 18.76
CA TYR A 62 8.44 4.42 19.87
C TYR A 62 8.07 5.72 20.60
N GLU A 63 6.96 6.38 20.20
CA GLU A 63 6.49 7.59 20.85
C GLU A 63 6.18 7.35 22.34
N GLY A 64 6.74 8.18 23.21
CA GLY A 64 6.54 8.09 24.67
C GLY A 64 7.46 7.09 25.38
N LEU A 65 8.36 6.41 24.66
CA LEU A 65 9.42 5.62 25.29
C LEU A 65 10.58 6.52 25.70
N SER A 66 11.17 6.20 26.86
CA SER A 66 12.44 6.80 27.28
C SER A 66 13.60 6.19 26.50
N GLU A 67 14.72 6.89 26.40
CA GLU A 67 15.98 6.37 25.83
C GLU A 67 16.39 5.02 26.46
N GLN A 68 16.12 4.84 27.75
CA GLN A 68 16.42 3.59 28.45
C GLN A 68 15.52 2.42 28.01
N ASP A 69 14.28 2.69 27.60
CA ASP A 69 13.36 1.67 27.09
C ASP A 69 13.67 1.34 25.63
N LEU A 70 14.07 2.36 24.85
CA LEU A 70 14.60 2.18 23.50
C LEU A 70 15.81 1.24 23.48
N SER A 71 16.79 1.46 24.39
CA SER A 71 17.97 0.58 24.47
C SER A 71 17.63 -0.88 24.78
N LYS A 72 16.62 -1.14 25.63
CA LYS A 72 16.18 -2.52 25.94
C LYS A 72 15.51 -3.19 24.74
N VAL A 73 14.73 -2.42 23.97
CA VAL A 73 14.10 -2.91 22.74
C VAL A 73 15.17 -3.24 21.71
N GLU A 74 16.16 -2.36 21.54
CA GLU A 74 17.31 -2.57 20.65
C GLU A 74 18.11 -3.82 21.03
N GLU A 75 18.45 -3.99 22.32
CA GLU A 75 19.14 -5.18 22.83
C GLU A 75 18.33 -6.47 22.57
N THR A 76 17.00 -6.41 22.72
CA THR A 76 16.11 -7.54 22.44
C THR A 76 16.05 -7.87 20.95
N ILE A 77 16.06 -6.85 20.08
CA ILE A 77 16.06 -7.04 18.62
C ILE A 77 17.40 -7.63 18.17
N LEU A 78 18.52 -7.06 18.63
CA LEU A 78 19.87 -7.52 18.28
C LEU A 78 20.12 -8.97 18.72
N SER A 79 19.64 -9.34 19.91
CA SER A 79 19.77 -10.71 20.44
C SER A 79 18.89 -11.74 19.71
N ARG A 80 17.65 -11.37 19.34
CA ARG A 80 16.73 -12.28 18.63
C ARG A 80 17.02 -12.39 17.14
N ALA A 81 17.43 -11.31 16.51
CA ALA A 81 17.70 -11.28 15.07
C ALA A 81 19.07 -11.87 14.70
N ASN A 82 19.87 -12.31 15.68
CA ASN A 82 21.22 -12.84 15.48
C ASN A 82 22.12 -11.86 14.68
N LEU A 83 21.87 -10.56 14.84
CA LEU A 83 22.58 -9.47 14.14
C LEU A 83 23.94 -9.16 14.76
N ASN A 84 24.24 -9.75 15.92
CA ASN A 84 25.55 -9.70 16.56
C ASN A 84 26.51 -10.78 16.06
N ARG A 85 26.14 -11.54 15.02
CA ARG A 85 27.04 -12.53 14.44
C ARG A 85 28.17 -11.81 13.69
N PRO A 86 29.44 -12.03 14.04
CA PRO A 86 30.53 -11.49 13.24
C PRO A 86 30.43 -12.06 11.82
N VAL A 87 30.57 -11.19 10.83
CA VAL A 87 30.74 -11.60 9.43
C VAL A 87 32.12 -12.23 9.34
N GLU A 88 32.18 -13.55 9.13
CA GLU A 88 33.41 -14.26 8.75
C GLU A 88 33.79 -13.97 7.29
#